data_AF-A0A0C4DN39-F1
#
_entry.id   AF-A0A0C4DN39-F1
#
_cell.length_a   1.000
_cell.length_b   1.000
_cell.length_c   1.000
_cell.angle_alpha   90.00
_cell.angle_beta   90.00
_cell.angle_gamma   90.00
#
_symmetry.space_group_name_H-M   'P 1'
#
loop_
_entity.id
_entity.type
_entity.pdbx_description
1 polymer ?
#
loop_
_entity_poly.entity_id
_entity_poly.type
_entity_poly.pdbx_seq_one_letter_code
_entity_poly.pdbx_strand_id
1 'polypeptide(L)'
;MARHCLKSGGSYRFQPAYYNSERLGGYDVSQTISLGGKNEDNGGCGWKNDWALLILRTKPNRGYLGFRAVTNAMSNANLDWWNYGYPQDKSGSGQLPYSHNGFKVKKTTGCGSSEGGALETTVDSFGGQSGGPIWLNQDGGAYQYGVHVGAVKGVRAIASHGSTLINAIVKARKDFP
;
A
#
# COMPACT_ATOMS: atom_id res chain seq x y z
N MET A 1 0.98 1.39 4.78
CA MET A 1 2.20 2.10 4.35
C MET A 1 3.21 1.08 3.85
N ALA A 2 4.19 1.47 3.03
CA ALA A 2 5.33 0.62 2.67
C ALA A 2 6.39 0.67 3.77
N ARG A 3 6.96 -0.48 4.14
CA ARG A 3 7.88 -0.54 5.29
C ARG A 3 9.16 0.27 5.05
N HIS A 4 9.67 0.33 3.83
CA HIS A 4 10.84 1.15 3.52
C HIS A 4 10.64 2.66 3.74
N CYS A 5 9.40 3.14 3.93
CA CYS A 5 9.13 4.51 4.32
C CYS A 5 9.44 4.77 5.81
N LEU A 6 9.59 3.71 6.61
CA LEU A 6 9.97 3.82 8.00
C LEU A 6 11.47 4.06 8.14
N LYS A 7 11.83 5.03 8.97
CA LYS A 7 13.17 5.31 9.47
C LYS A 7 13.30 4.85 10.93
N SER A 8 14.47 4.32 11.29
CA SER A 8 14.75 3.97 12.69
C SER A 8 14.62 5.20 13.59
N GLY A 9 13.92 5.07 14.72
CA GLY A 9 13.63 6.20 15.64
C GLY A 9 12.70 7.28 15.08
N GLY A 10 12.12 7.08 13.89
CA GLY A 10 11.22 8.05 13.27
C GLY A 10 9.89 8.19 13.99
N SER A 11 9.36 9.42 14.01
CA SER A 11 7.96 9.69 14.36
C SER A 11 7.14 9.88 13.08
N TYR A 12 5.91 9.38 13.09
CA TYR A 12 5.04 9.40 11.91
C TYR A 12 3.70 10.03 12.23
N ARG A 13 3.11 10.65 11.21
CA ARG A 13 1.81 11.28 11.25
C ARG A 13 1.05 10.94 9.97
N PHE A 14 -0.20 10.54 10.09
CA PHE A 14 -1.10 10.30 8.97
C PHE A 14 -1.94 11.55 8.71
N GLN A 15 -1.88 12.09 7.49
CA GLN A 15 -2.61 13.28 7.08
C GLN A 15 -3.57 12.93 5.94
N PRO A 16 -4.82 12.54 6.23
CA PRO A 16 -5.78 12.19 5.20
C PRO A 16 -6.13 13.41 4.33
N ALA A 17 -6.26 13.18 3.02
CA ALA A 17 -6.56 14.21 2.02
C ALA A 17 -5.64 15.45 2.08
N TYR A 18 -4.35 15.23 2.39
CA TYR A 18 -3.35 16.29 2.32
C TYR A 18 -3.36 16.96 0.93
N TYR A 19 -3.29 18.29 0.91
CA TYR A 19 -3.20 19.08 -0.32
C TYR A 19 -2.59 20.43 0.05
N ASN A 20 -1.26 20.54 -0.10
CA ASN A 20 -0.45 21.69 0.36
C ASN A 20 -0.62 22.07 1.86
N SER A 21 -1.38 21.29 2.63
CA SER A 21 -1.73 21.52 4.04
C SER A 21 -2.55 20.34 4.59
N GLU A 22 -2.65 20.24 5.91
CA GLU A 22 -3.54 19.29 6.59
C GLU A 22 -5.01 19.68 6.41
N ARG A 23 -5.72 19.07 5.45
CA ARG A 23 -7.14 19.40 5.20
C ARG A 23 -8.11 18.74 6.17
N LEU A 24 -7.79 17.53 6.62
CA LEU A 24 -8.64 16.74 7.52
C LEU A 24 -7.96 16.49 8.88
N GLY A 25 -7.04 17.37 9.25
CA GLY A 25 -6.15 17.22 10.39
C GLY A 25 -5.04 16.18 10.14
N GLY A 26 -4.26 15.91 11.17
CA GLY A 26 -3.26 14.87 11.18
C GLY A 26 -3.33 14.04 12.46
N TYR A 27 -2.96 12.77 12.32
CA TYR A 27 -3.11 11.76 13.34
C TYR A 27 -1.75 11.14 13.64
N ASP A 28 -1.27 11.32 14.87
CA ASP A 28 0.03 10.79 15.26
C ASP A 28 -0.01 9.27 15.39
N VAL A 29 1.07 8.64 14.96
CA VAL A 29 1.26 7.19 15.05
C VAL A 29 1.78 6.84 16.43
N SER A 30 1.09 5.95 17.13
CA SER A 30 1.49 5.44 18.44
C SER A 30 2.39 4.20 18.33
N GLN A 31 2.14 3.35 17.33
CA GLN A 31 2.91 2.14 17.07
C GLN A 31 3.02 1.82 15.58
N THR A 32 4.06 1.07 15.23
CA THR A 32 4.24 0.53 13.88
C THR A 32 4.37 -0.99 13.96
N ILE A 33 3.74 -1.70 13.03
CA ILE A 33 3.85 -3.16 12.90
C ILE A 33 4.36 -3.46 11.50
N SER A 34 5.46 -4.18 11.39
CA SER A 34 6.04 -4.61 10.12
C SER A 34 6.90 -5.85 10.33
N LEU A 35 7.16 -6.58 9.25
CA LEU A 35 8.17 -7.64 9.26
C LEU A 35 9.58 -7.04 9.17
N GLY A 36 10.57 -7.73 9.72
CA GLY A 36 11.97 -7.47 9.40
C GLY A 36 12.28 -7.84 7.95
N GLY A 37 13.31 -7.24 7.36
CA GLY A 37 13.77 -7.56 6.01
C GLY A 37 14.25 -6.36 5.19
N LYS A 38 14.52 -6.58 3.91
CA LYS A 38 14.92 -5.55 2.93
C LYS A 38 13.88 -5.43 1.82
N ASN A 39 13.77 -4.22 1.26
CA ASN A 39 12.95 -3.96 0.08
C ASN A 39 13.77 -4.33 -1.17
N GLU A 40 13.81 -5.63 -1.50
CA GLU A 40 14.64 -6.18 -2.56
C GLU A 40 13.92 -7.32 -3.32
N ASP A 41 14.38 -7.58 -4.55
CA ASP A 41 13.89 -8.69 -5.36
C ASP A 41 14.66 -9.98 -5.06
N ASN A 42 14.24 -10.69 -4.01
CA ASN A 42 14.75 -12.01 -3.63
C ASN A 42 13.76 -13.11 -4.06
N GLY A 43 13.37 -13.09 -5.34
CA GLY A 43 12.26 -13.90 -5.84
C GLY A 43 10.89 -13.30 -5.47
N GLY A 44 10.82 -11.97 -5.38
CA GLY A 44 9.62 -11.19 -5.06
C GLY A 44 9.21 -11.12 -3.58
N CYS A 45 9.94 -11.73 -2.65
CA CYS A 45 9.47 -11.87 -1.25
C CYS A 45 9.75 -10.64 -0.38
N GLY A 46 10.90 -9.99 -0.58
CA GLY A 46 11.25 -8.73 0.06
C GLY A 46 10.21 -7.68 -0.26
N TRP A 47 9.86 -7.57 -1.55
CA TRP A 47 8.76 -6.72 -2.03
C TRP A 47 7.39 -7.15 -1.52
N LYS A 48 7.05 -8.45 -1.54
CA LYS A 48 5.76 -8.94 -1.03
C LYS A 48 5.54 -8.56 0.43
N ASN A 49 6.61 -8.56 1.22
CA ASN A 49 6.58 -8.28 2.65
C ASN A 49 6.94 -6.82 3.00
N ASP A 50 7.09 -5.93 2.01
CA ASP A 50 7.46 -4.54 2.24
C ASP A 50 6.27 -3.65 2.66
N TRP A 51 5.54 -4.07 3.68
CA TRP A 51 4.39 -3.35 4.23
C TRP A 51 4.61 -3.02 5.71
N ALA A 52 3.96 -1.95 6.14
CA ALA A 52 3.86 -1.56 7.54
C ALA A 52 2.44 -1.06 7.86
N LEU A 53 1.96 -1.45 9.04
CA LEU A 53 0.76 -0.91 9.66
C LEU A 53 1.16 0.21 10.61
N LEU A 54 0.45 1.32 10.55
CA LEU A 54 0.58 2.44 11.45
C LEU A 54 -0.64 2.45 12.37
N ILE A 55 -0.44 2.27 13.66
CA ILE A 55 -1.49 2.37 14.66
C ILE A 55 -1.59 3.85 15.05
N LEU A 56 -2.76 4.44 14.82
CA LEU A 56 -2.99 5.85 15.13
C LEU A 56 -3.37 6.00 16.61
N ARG A 57 -2.85 7.04 17.26
CA ARG A 57 -3.23 7.38 18.64
C ARG A 57 -4.71 7.74 18.77
N THR A 58 -5.25 8.38 17.73
CA THR A 58 -6.65 8.79 17.66
C THR A 58 -7.27 8.25 16.38
N LYS A 59 -8.43 7.60 16.51
CA LYS A 59 -9.16 7.03 15.38
C LYS A 59 -9.78 8.14 14.51
N PRO A 60 -9.45 8.22 13.21
CA PRO A 60 -10.11 9.16 12.30
C PRO A 60 -11.55 8.70 12.00
N ASN A 61 -12.51 9.62 12.05
CA ASN A 61 -13.90 9.37 11.64
C ASN A 61 -14.13 9.78 10.18
N ARG A 62 -13.43 9.12 9.24
CA ARG A 62 -13.39 9.52 7.81
C ARG A 62 -13.63 8.37 6.83
N GLY A 63 -14.23 7.27 7.32
CA GLY A 63 -14.34 6.02 6.55
C GLY A 63 -13.02 5.25 6.48
N TYR A 64 -13.04 4.09 5.83
CA TYR A 64 -11.86 3.22 5.69
C TYR A 64 -11.96 2.34 4.45
N LEU A 65 -10.81 1.91 3.95
CA LEU A 65 -10.73 0.79 3.01
C LEU A 65 -10.76 -0.52 3.80
N GLY A 66 -11.61 -1.45 3.39
CA GLY A 66 -11.45 -2.85 3.79
C GLY A 66 -10.14 -3.41 3.22
N PHE A 67 -9.75 -4.62 3.62
CA PHE A 67 -8.60 -5.30 3.02
C PHE A 67 -9.00 -6.71 2.60
N ARG A 68 -8.60 -7.12 1.39
CA ARG A 68 -8.91 -8.45 0.81
C ARG A 68 -7.69 -9.03 0.10
N ALA A 69 -7.67 -10.35 -0.07
CA ALA A 69 -6.64 -11.03 -0.85
C ALA A 69 -6.95 -10.94 -2.36
N VAL A 70 -5.91 -10.85 -3.18
CA VAL A 70 -6.03 -10.98 -4.64
C VAL A 70 -6.27 -12.46 -4.99
N THR A 71 -7.37 -12.74 -5.70
CA THR A 71 -7.65 -14.09 -6.20
C THR A 71 -7.00 -14.33 -7.56
N ASN A 72 -6.92 -15.59 -7.98
CA ASN A 72 -6.40 -15.93 -9.32
C ASN A 72 -7.26 -15.33 -10.44
N ALA A 73 -8.58 -15.26 -10.25
CA ALA A 73 -9.50 -14.67 -11.23
C ALA A 73 -9.30 -13.15 -11.41
N MET A 74 -8.73 -12.46 -10.43
CA MET A 74 -8.44 -11.03 -10.51
C MET A 74 -7.12 -10.72 -11.22
N SER A 75 -6.20 -11.69 -11.29
CA SER A 75 -4.89 -11.51 -11.90
C SER A 75 -5.02 -11.28 -13.41
N ASN A 76 -4.50 -10.16 -13.91
CA ASN A 76 -4.63 -9.66 -15.29
C ASN A 76 -6.06 -9.37 -15.79
N ALA A 77 -7.08 -9.49 -14.93
CA ALA A 77 -8.45 -9.18 -15.30
C ALA A 77 -8.65 -7.69 -15.67
N ASN A 78 -9.67 -7.41 -16.48
CA ASN A 78 -10.12 -6.04 -16.76
C ASN A 78 -10.96 -5.55 -15.56
N LEU A 79 -10.30 -5.06 -14.52
CA LEU A 79 -10.93 -4.44 -13.36
C LEU A 79 -10.45 -3.00 -13.27
N ASP A 80 -11.32 -2.10 -12.82
CA ASP A 80 -10.97 -0.69 -12.62
C ASP A 80 -10.18 -0.52 -11.32
N TRP A 81 -8.92 -0.96 -11.33
CA TRP A 81 -8.00 -0.80 -10.22
C TRP A 81 -7.64 0.66 -10.00
N TRP A 82 -7.50 1.05 -8.74
CA TRP A 82 -7.14 2.41 -8.34
C TRP A 82 -5.88 2.44 -7.49
N ASN A 83 -5.14 3.53 -7.61
CA ASN A 83 -3.99 3.90 -6.79
C ASN A 83 -4.05 5.40 -6.45
N TYR A 84 -3.44 5.75 -5.32
CA TYR A 84 -3.39 7.10 -4.79
C TYR A 84 -2.07 7.32 -4.08
N GLY A 85 -1.42 8.44 -4.34
CA GLY A 85 -0.16 8.80 -3.71
C GLY A 85 0.20 10.26 -3.92
N TYR A 86 1.40 10.62 -3.49
CA TYR A 86 1.93 11.98 -3.55
C TYR A 86 3.24 12.01 -4.38
N PRO A 87 3.15 11.77 -5.69
CA PRO A 87 4.32 11.75 -6.56
C PRO A 87 5.04 13.11 -6.61
N GLN A 88 6.37 13.04 -6.60
CA GLN A 88 7.22 14.23 -6.67
C GLN A 88 7.48 14.73 -8.09
N ASP A 89 7.34 13.90 -9.13
CA ASP A 89 7.59 14.28 -10.52
C ASP A 89 6.53 15.24 -11.09
N LYS A 90 5.29 15.20 -10.60
CA LYS A 90 4.20 16.05 -11.09
C LYS A 90 4.13 17.43 -10.42
N SER A 91 4.53 17.51 -9.15
CA SER A 91 4.40 18.74 -8.34
C SER A 91 5.74 19.27 -7.81
N GLY A 92 6.85 18.59 -8.11
CA GLY A 92 8.21 18.86 -7.59
C GLY A 92 8.41 18.60 -6.09
N SER A 93 7.32 18.58 -5.32
CA SER A 93 7.34 18.71 -3.86
C SER A 93 6.56 17.61 -3.12
N GLY A 94 5.80 16.77 -3.86
CA GLY A 94 4.94 15.73 -3.28
C GLY A 94 3.81 16.31 -2.42
N GLN A 95 3.43 17.57 -2.63
CA GLN A 95 2.41 18.24 -1.83
C GLN A 95 0.99 18.07 -2.38
N LEU A 96 0.90 17.61 -3.63
CA LEU A 96 -0.35 17.39 -4.33
C LEU A 96 -0.62 15.90 -4.50
N PRO A 97 -1.85 15.44 -4.19
CA PRO A 97 -2.22 14.06 -4.40
C PRO A 97 -2.53 13.77 -5.87
N TYR A 98 -2.24 12.55 -6.29
CA TYR A 98 -2.61 12.03 -7.60
C TYR A 98 -3.28 10.67 -7.43
N SER A 99 -4.39 10.49 -8.14
CA SER A 99 -5.03 9.20 -8.31
C SER A 99 -4.83 8.68 -9.73
N HIS A 100 -4.60 7.39 -9.86
CA HIS A 100 -4.49 6.70 -11.14
C HIS A 100 -5.39 5.46 -11.11
N ASN A 101 -6.21 5.27 -12.14
CA ASN A 101 -7.06 4.10 -12.28
C ASN A 101 -6.93 3.42 -13.65
N GLY A 102 -7.56 2.24 -13.80
CA GLY A 102 -7.59 1.50 -15.07
C GLY A 102 -6.30 0.71 -15.38
N PHE A 103 -5.39 0.56 -14.42
CA PHE A 103 -4.17 -0.24 -14.59
C PHE A 103 -4.41 -1.74 -14.32
N LYS A 104 -3.44 -2.57 -14.70
CA LYS A 104 -3.46 -4.02 -14.48
C LYS A 104 -2.73 -4.41 -13.21
N VAL A 105 -3.24 -5.44 -12.55
CA VAL A 105 -2.60 -6.11 -11.42
C VAL A 105 -2.41 -7.59 -11.76
N LYS A 106 -1.22 -8.12 -11.50
CA LYS A 106 -0.84 -9.51 -11.82
C LYS A 106 -0.16 -10.17 -10.62
N LYS A 107 -0.57 -11.39 -10.32
CA LYS A 107 0.16 -12.26 -9.37
C LYS A 107 1.44 -12.77 -10.03
N THR A 108 2.54 -12.75 -9.30
CA THR A 108 3.81 -13.35 -9.74
C THR A 108 4.03 -14.68 -9.05
N THR A 109 4.85 -15.54 -9.65
CA THR A 109 5.41 -16.71 -8.98
C THR A 109 6.52 -16.29 -8.02
N GLY A 110 6.74 -17.06 -6.95
CA GLY A 110 7.81 -16.79 -6.00
C GLY A 110 7.41 -17.14 -4.57
N CYS A 111 8.38 -17.02 -3.65
CA CYS A 111 8.17 -17.12 -2.20
C CYS A 111 7.62 -18.44 -1.66
N GLY A 112 7.67 -19.53 -2.43
CA GLY A 112 7.24 -20.86 -1.98
C GLY A 112 5.79 -20.92 -1.48
N SER A 113 4.94 -19.96 -1.86
CA SER A 113 3.56 -19.84 -1.37
C SER A 113 2.57 -19.87 -2.53
N SER A 114 1.35 -20.37 -2.30
CA SER A 114 0.25 -20.37 -3.29
C SER A 114 -0.21 -18.96 -3.69
N GLU A 115 0.14 -17.96 -2.88
CA GLU A 115 -0.08 -16.54 -3.16
C GLU A 115 0.96 -15.95 -4.10
N GLY A 116 2.11 -16.62 -4.25
CA GLY A 116 3.22 -16.18 -5.07
C GLY A 116 4.08 -15.07 -4.43
N GLY A 117 4.83 -14.37 -5.28
CA GLY A 117 5.65 -13.21 -4.93
C GLY A 117 4.84 -11.91 -4.83
N ALA A 118 5.50 -10.77 -4.92
CA ALA A 118 4.84 -9.46 -4.95
C ALA A 118 3.89 -9.33 -6.16
N LEU A 119 2.92 -8.42 -6.08
CA LEU A 119 2.08 -8.10 -7.22
C LEU A 119 2.86 -7.23 -8.21
N GLU A 120 2.71 -7.52 -9.49
CA GLU A 120 3.10 -6.62 -10.56
C GLU A 120 1.91 -5.75 -10.93
N THR A 121 2.17 -4.47 -11.16
CA THR A 121 1.15 -3.51 -11.56
C THR A 121 1.66 -2.64 -12.71
N THR A 122 0.76 -2.18 -13.56
CA THR A 122 1.07 -1.21 -14.62
C THR A 122 0.75 0.22 -14.22
N VAL A 123 0.62 0.48 -12.91
CA VAL A 123 0.41 1.84 -12.41
C VAL A 123 1.65 2.68 -12.72
N ASP A 124 1.44 3.85 -13.31
CA ASP A 124 2.47 4.87 -13.45
C ASP A 124 2.78 5.43 -12.07
N SER A 125 4.03 5.29 -11.64
CA SER A 125 4.43 5.57 -10.26
C SER A 125 5.81 6.23 -10.19
N PHE A 126 6.00 7.04 -9.15
CA PHE A 126 7.23 7.77 -8.88
C PHE A 126 7.48 7.89 -7.37
N GLY A 127 8.67 8.35 -7.00
CA GLY A 127 9.01 8.67 -5.61
C GLY A 127 7.94 9.53 -4.94
N GLY A 128 7.55 9.15 -3.71
CA GLY A 128 6.46 9.76 -2.95
C GLY A 128 5.13 8.98 -3.00
N GLN A 129 4.99 7.99 -3.88
CA GLN A 129 3.80 7.12 -3.93
C GLN A 129 3.93 5.83 -3.09
N SER A 130 5.12 5.55 -2.57
CA SER A 130 5.37 4.42 -1.67
C SER A 130 4.41 4.44 -0.48
N GLY A 131 3.74 3.31 -0.24
CA GLY A 131 2.72 3.17 0.79
C GLY A 131 1.29 3.47 0.34
N GLY A 132 1.11 3.98 -0.88
CA GLY A 132 -0.20 4.20 -1.49
C GLY A 132 -1.00 2.90 -1.65
N PRO A 133 -2.32 2.92 -1.49
CA PRO A 133 -3.16 1.74 -1.63
C PRO A 133 -3.30 1.32 -3.10
N ILE A 134 -3.43 0.01 -3.34
CA ILE A 134 -3.97 -0.55 -4.59
C ILE A 134 -5.34 -1.12 -4.24
N TRP A 135 -6.42 -0.57 -4.80
CA TRP A 135 -7.78 -0.91 -4.38
C TRP A 135 -8.78 -1.05 -5.53
N LEU A 136 -9.93 -1.64 -5.23
CA LEU A 136 -11.12 -1.64 -6.08
C LEU A 136 -12.30 -1.05 -5.32
N ASN A 137 -13.16 -0.36 -6.05
CA ASN A 137 -14.51 -0.04 -5.60
C ASN A 137 -15.42 -1.20 -6.01
N GLN A 138 -16.12 -1.81 -5.05
CA GLN A 138 -16.98 -2.96 -5.26
C GLN A 138 -18.33 -2.77 -4.55
N ASP A 139 -19.29 -3.62 -4.87
CA ASP A 139 -20.53 -3.70 -4.10
C ASP A 139 -20.20 -3.97 -2.63
N GLY A 140 -20.73 -3.12 -1.74
CA GLY A 140 -20.48 -3.19 -0.30
C GLY A 140 -19.24 -2.42 0.19
N GLY A 141 -18.46 -1.78 -0.68
CA GLY A 141 -17.42 -0.82 -0.28
C GLY A 141 -16.14 -0.86 -1.10
N ALA A 142 -15.15 -0.09 -0.65
CA ALA A 142 -13.82 -0.05 -1.25
C ALA A 142 -12.84 -0.95 -0.47
N TYR A 143 -12.14 -1.82 -1.20
CA TYR A 143 -11.22 -2.80 -0.61
C TYR A 143 -9.82 -2.65 -1.19
N GLN A 144 -8.84 -2.50 -0.30
CA GLN A 144 -7.43 -2.54 -0.62
C GLN A 144 -6.96 -3.99 -0.77
N TYR A 145 -6.10 -4.22 -1.77
CA TYR A 145 -5.56 -5.53 -2.12
C TYR A 145 -4.04 -5.57 -2.05
N GLY A 146 -3.39 -4.41 -2.08
CA GLY A 146 -1.96 -4.30 -1.94
C GLY A 146 -1.54 -2.90 -1.53
N VAL A 147 -0.26 -2.75 -1.22
CA VAL A 147 0.39 -1.47 -0.94
C VAL A 147 1.46 -1.27 -1.99
N HIS A 148 1.50 -0.10 -2.65
CA HIS A 148 2.56 0.21 -3.60
C HIS A 148 3.91 0.32 -2.86
N VAL A 149 4.93 -0.41 -3.30
CA VAL A 149 6.23 -0.51 -2.59
C VAL A 149 7.44 -0.14 -3.45
N GLY A 150 7.24 0.04 -4.74
CA GLY A 150 8.31 0.49 -5.62
C GLY A 150 7.97 0.27 -7.09
N ALA A 151 8.95 0.56 -7.93
CA ALA A 151 8.88 0.32 -9.36
C ALA A 151 10.27 -0.04 -9.89
N VAL A 152 10.28 -0.91 -10.89
CA VAL A 152 11.44 -1.16 -11.74
C VAL A 152 11.27 -0.28 -12.97
N LYS A 153 12.14 0.73 -13.10
CA LYS A 153 12.05 1.77 -14.13
C LYS A 153 11.91 1.15 -15.53
N GLY A 154 10.88 1.57 -16.27
CA GLY A 154 10.60 1.10 -17.63
C GLY A 154 10.06 -0.33 -17.73
N VAL A 155 9.74 -0.98 -16.61
CA VAL A 155 9.31 -2.38 -16.59
C VAL A 155 7.95 -2.53 -15.92
N ARG A 156 7.86 -2.22 -14.61
CA ARG A 156 6.69 -2.55 -13.79
C ARG A 156 6.69 -1.79 -12.48
N ALA A 157 5.52 -1.52 -11.94
CA ALA A 157 5.34 -1.12 -10.55
C ALA A 157 5.04 -2.36 -9.69
N ILE A 158 5.39 -2.30 -8.41
CA ILE A 158 5.36 -3.43 -7.48
C ILE A 158 4.45 -3.10 -6.30
N ALA A 159 3.63 -4.06 -5.88
CA ALA A 159 2.84 -3.95 -4.67
C ALA A 159 3.03 -5.14 -3.72
N SER A 160 3.15 -4.85 -2.44
CA SER A 160 3.12 -5.85 -1.36
C SER A 160 1.69 -6.32 -1.11
N HIS A 161 1.55 -7.58 -0.71
CA HIS A 161 0.24 -8.22 -0.47
C HIS A 161 0.41 -9.53 0.32
N GLY A 162 -0.72 -10.21 0.55
CA GLY A 162 -0.75 -11.60 0.99
C GLY A 162 -1.22 -11.79 2.43
N SER A 163 -1.36 -13.06 2.79
CA SER A 163 -1.91 -13.54 4.06
C SER A 163 -1.21 -12.97 5.29
N THR A 164 0.11 -12.80 5.27
CA THR A 164 0.84 -12.24 6.42
C THR A 164 0.42 -10.81 6.74
N LEU A 165 0.21 -9.97 5.72
CA LEU A 165 -0.33 -8.61 5.90
C LEU A 165 -1.77 -8.66 6.42
N ILE A 166 -2.62 -9.51 5.83
CA ILE A 166 -4.02 -9.66 6.26
C ILE A 166 -4.10 -10.10 7.73
N ASN A 167 -3.32 -11.10 8.12
CA ASN A 167 -3.26 -11.60 9.48
C ASN A 167 -2.76 -10.53 10.46
N ALA A 168 -1.77 -9.73 10.06
CA ALA A 168 -1.30 -8.59 10.84
C ALA A 168 -2.41 -7.52 11.02
N ILE A 169 -3.19 -7.23 9.97
CA ILE A 169 -4.34 -6.32 10.06
C ILE A 169 -5.39 -6.85 11.04
N VAL A 170 -5.73 -8.15 10.95
CA VAL A 170 -6.71 -8.79 11.85
C VAL A 170 -6.22 -8.73 13.30
N LYS A 171 -4.95 -9.06 13.55
CA LYS A 171 -4.36 -8.99 14.89
C LYS A 171 -4.33 -7.56 15.42
N ALA A 172 -3.89 -6.60 14.61
CA ALA A 172 -3.83 -5.19 14.99
C ALA A 172 -5.21 -4.65 15.38
N ARG A 173 -6.27 -4.98 14.62
CA ARG A 173 -7.64 -4.56 14.96
C ARG A 173 -8.15 -5.16 16.27
N LYS A 174 -7.70 -6.35 16.63
CA LYS A 174 -8.03 -6.99 17.91
C LYS A 174 -7.30 -6.34 19.08
N ASP A 175 -6.03 -5.99 18.89
CA ASP A 175 -5.18 -5.44 19.95
C ASP A 175 -5.37 -3.93 20.15
N PHE A 176 -5.78 -3.21 19.11
CA PHE A 176 -5.94 -1.75 19.08
C PHE A 176 -7.32 -1.35 18.51
N PRO A 177 -8.41 -1.47 19.30
CA PRO A 177 -9.78 -1.20 18.85
C PRO A 177 -10.12 0.29 18.62
#